data_AF-T0LQN7-F1
#
_entry.id   AF-T0LQN7-F1
#
_cell.length_a   1.000
_cell.length_b   1.000
_cell.length_c   1.000
_cell.angle_alpha   90.00
_cell.angle_beta   90.00
_cell.angle_gamma   90.00
#
_symmetry.space_group_name_H-M   'P 1'
#
loop_
_entity.id
_entity.type
_entity.pdbx_description
1 polymer ?
#
loop_
_entity_poly.entity_id
_entity_poly.type
_entity_poly.pdbx_seq_one_letter_code
_entity_poly.pdbx_strand_id
1 'polypeptide(L)'
;MQTTLETVNEWLHKNQKIAMPVLAILSAILLEFLGIYFKNLFIPYIIPFAVFLSMHYTGYYGVKKRLLYGLALFFVIWILAVSISFPYSYTNPGPQTLSTSNGGTITTTITPFNGVHNEFNLSSVITSVPDNQSYMPSIAVISDTISGASLYKYYNLSDINVPASGVVYLNFTLSSLPTGIYYIQTNLIGAKSNYNVTSNVVKGPLDITGELFYFYLLVDYLPLYVLFFEIILAGGIMFARSLSHSNAYRKRSLNQ
;
A
#
# COMPACT_ATOMS: atom_id res chain seq x y z
N MET A 1 15.41 -26.35 -33.48
CA MET A 1 14.60 -25.29 -32.84
C MET A 1 15.38 -24.63 -31.70
N GLN A 2 16.65 -24.28 -31.96
CA GLN A 2 17.61 -23.80 -30.96
C GLN A 2 18.03 -22.34 -31.24
N THR A 3 17.54 -21.76 -32.33
CA THR A 3 18.08 -20.54 -32.96
C THR A 3 17.43 -19.23 -32.51
N THR A 4 16.21 -19.25 -31.96
CA THR A 4 15.48 -18.02 -31.56
C THR A 4 15.81 -17.55 -30.14
N LEU A 5 16.06 -18.47 -29.21
CA LEU A 5 16.45 -18.13 -27.84
C LEU A 5 17.90 -17.66 -27.76
N GLU A 6 18.81 -18.29 -28.52
CA GLU A 6 20.22 -17.86 -28.60
C GLU A 6 20.33 -16.45 -29.19
N THR A 7 19.57 -16.14 -30.25
CA THR A 7 19.56 -14.80 -30.85
C THR A 7 18.99 -13.71 -29.92
N VAL A 8 17.96 -14.01 -29.13
CA VAL A 8 17.42 -13.06 -28.14
C VAL A 8 18.42 -12.78 -27.03
N ASN A 9 19.07 -13.82 -26.50
CA ASN A 9 20.05 -13.65 -25.43
C ASN A 9 21.28 -12.84 -25.89
N GLU A 10 21.79 -13.12 -27.10
CA GLU A 10 22.86 -12.34 -27.70
C GLU A 10 22.47 -10.87 -27.91
N TRP A 11 21.23 -10.62 -28.35
CA TRP A 11 20.73 -9.26 -28.52
C TRP A 11 20.64 -8.51 -27.19
N LEU A 12 20.16 -9.17 -26.12
CA LEU A 12 20.04 -8.57 -24.79
C LEU A 12 21.40 -8.15 -24.22
N HIS A 13 22.41 -9.01 -24.36
CA HIS A 13 23.77 -8.67 -23.92
C HIS A 13 24.40 -7.56 -24.76
N LYS A 14 24.20 -7.58 -26.09
CA LYS A 14 24.68 -6.53 -27.00
C LYS A 14 24.06 -5.17 -26.70
N ASN A 15 22.77 -5.15 -26.34
CA ASN A 15 21.98 -3.95 -26.08
C ASN A 15 21.70 -3.70 -24.59
N GLN A 16 22.53 -4.25 -23.71
CA GLN A 16 22.31 -4.26 -22.25
C GLN A 16 22.01 -2.88 -21.63
N LYS A 17 22.53 -1.78 -22.20
CA LYS A 17 22.27 -0.41 -21.71
C LYS A 17 20.80 0.01 -21.86
N ILE A 18 20.09 -0.53 -22.83
CA ILE A 18 18.68 -0.23 -23.13
C ILE A 18 17.79 -1.37 -22.63
N ALA A 19 18.20 -2.62 -22.86
CA ALA A 19 17.43 -3.79 -22.47
C ALA A 19 17.23 -3.88 -20.94
N MET A 20 18.26 -3.56 -20.17
CA MET A 20 18.21 -3.62 -18.70
C MET A 20 17.15 -2.69 -18.09
N PRO A 21 17.15 -1.36 -18.36
CA PRO A 21 16.14 -0.48 -17.80
C PRO A 21 14.73 -0.81 -18.29
N VAL A 22 14.57 -1.22 -19.56
CA VAL A 22 13.25 -1.60 -20.11
C VAL A 22 12.69 -2.82 -19.37
N LEU A 23 13.47 -3.89 -19.19
CA LEU A 23 13.03 -5.09 -18.49
C LEU A 23 12.69 -4.81 -17.02
N ALA A 24 13.50 -3.97 -16.36
CA ALA A 24 13.28 -3.56 -14.98
C ALA A 24 11.96 -2.79 -14.83
N ILE A 25 11.70 -1.81 -15.71
CA ILE A 25 10.49 -1.00 -15.70
C ILE A 25 9.26 -1.86 -15.99
N LEU A 26 9.30 -2.69 -17.04
CA LEU A 26 8.15 -3.55 -17.41
C LEU A 26 7.81 -4.53 -16.29
N SER A 27 8.82 -5.11 -15.65
CA SER A 27 8.64 -6.03 -14.53
C SER A 27 8.07 -5.31 -13.31
N ALA A 28 8.53 -4.09 -13.02
CA ALA A 28 8.01 -3.29 -11.92
C ALA A 28 6.54 -2.90 -12.13
N ILE A 29 6.19 -2.46 -13.34
CA ILE A 29 4.80 -2.13 -13.71
C ILE A 29 3.90 -3.36 -13.51
N LEU A 30 4.33 -4.52 -14.01
CA LEU A 30 3.57 -5.77 -13.87
C LEU A 30 3.38 -6.15 -12.39
N LEU A 31 4.43 -6.08 -11.60
CA LEU A 31 4.37 -6.40 -10.17
C LEU A 31 3.44 -5.43 -9.42
N GLU A 32 3.47 -4.14 -9.73
CA GLU A 32 2.57 -3.16 -9.11
C GLU A 32 1.10 -3.46 -9.43
N PHE A 33 0.77 -3.75 -10.68
CA PHE A 33 -0.58 -4.16 -11.07
C PHE A 33 -1.04 -5.43 -10.36
N LEU A 34 -0.15 -6.42 -10.22
CA LEU A 34 -0.45 -7.64 -9.46
C LEU A 34 -0.68 -7.33 -7.97
N GLY A 35 0.11 -6.42 -7.38
CA GLY A 35 -0.06 -5.95 -6.02
C GLY A 35 -1.44 -5.36 -5.77
N ILE A 36 -1.89 -4.48 -6.67
CA ILE A 36 -3.21 -3.86 -6.62
C ILE A 36 -4.32 -4.92 -6.79
N TYR A 37 -4.19 -5.80 -7.80
CA TYR A 37 -5.20 -6.80 -8.11
C TYR A 37 -5.42 -7.80 -6.95
N PHE A 38 -4.33 -8.29 -6.35
CA PHE A 38 -4.40 -9.23 -5.22
C PHE A 38 -4.56 -8.55 -3.87
N LYS A 39 -4.65 -7.21 -3.82
CA LYS A 39 -4.67 -6.40 -2.58
C LYS A 39 -3.55 -6.79 -1.62
N ASN A 40 -2.38 -7.11 -2.17
CA ASN A 40 -1.26 -7.67 -1.42
C ASN A 40 -0.13 -6.63 -1.31
N LEU A 41 0.07 -6.17 -0.07
CA LEU A 41 1.11 -5.19 0.27
C LEU A 41 2.52 -5.68 -0.02
N PHE A 42 2.76 -7.00 -0.15
CA PHE A 42 4.11 -7.54 -0.33
C PHE A 42 4.64 -7.51 -1.77
N ILE A 43 3.76 -7.46 -2.78
CA ILE A 43 4.18 -7.58 -4.18
C ILE A 43 5.01 -6.37 -4.65
N PRO A 44 4.67 -5.12 -4.30
CA PRO A 44 5.51 -3.96 -4.59
C PRO A 44 6.93 -4.04 -3.99
N TYR A 45 7.11 -4.76 -2.87
CA TYR A 45 8.43 -4.94 -2.25
C TYR A 45 9.35 -5.92 -2.99
N ILE A 46 8.83 -6.65 -3.99
CA ILE A 46 9.63 -7.53 -4.86
C ILE A 46 10.25 -6.74 -6.03
N ILE A 47 9.80 -5.51 -6.28
CA ILE A 47 10.27 -4.66 -7.37
C ILE A 47 11.80 -4.52 -7.41
N PRO A 48 12.52 -4.24 -6.30
CA PRO A 48 13.98 -4.12 -6.36
C PRO A 48 14.67 -5.44 -6.73
N PHE A 49 14.05 -6.60 -6.46
CA PHE A 49 14.55 -7.90 -6.88
C PHE A 49 14.44 -8.08 -8.39
N ALA A 50 13.33 -7.65 -8.99
CA ALA A 50 13.18 -7.64 -10.46
C ALA A 50 14.21 -6.73 -11.13
N VAL A 51 14.53 -5.56 -10.54
CA VAL A 51 15.61 -4.68 -11.01
C VAL A 51 16.97 -5.39 -10.95
N PHE A 52 17.27 -6.05 -9.82
CA PHE A 52 18.51 -6.80 -9.65
C PHE A 52 18.63 -7.94 -10.68
N LEU A 53 17.57 -8.73 -10.87
CA LEU A 53 17.54 -9.80 -11.86
C LEU A 53 17.71 -9.27 -13.28
N SER A 54 17.07 -8.14 -13.61
CA SER A 54 17.23 -7.48 -14.92
C SER A 54 18.69 -7.10 -15.19
N MET A 55 19.39 -6.56 -14.18
CA MET A 55 20.82 -6.26 -14.29
C MET A 55 21.68 -7.51 -14.37
N HIS A 56 21.32 -8.57 -13.66
CA HIS A 56 22.05 -9.83 -13.69
C HIS A 56 21.92 -10.50 -15.06
N TYR A 57 20.70 -10.60 -15.58
CA TYR A 57 20.38 -11.31 -16.82
C TYR A 57 20.96 -10.61 -18.04
N THR A 58 20.92 -9.27 -18.09
CA THR A 58 21.49 -8.50 -19.20
C THR A 58 23.02 -8.43 -19.19
N GLY A 59 23.68 -8.96 -18.15
CA GLY A 59 25.13 -8.92 -18.02
C GLY A 59 25.69 -7.58 -17.54
N TYR A 60 24.85 -6.73 -16.94
CA TYR A 60 25.25 -5.45 -16.36
C TYR A 60 25.95 -5.68 -15.00
N TYR A 61 27.17 -6.19 -15.07
CA TYR A 61 28.00 -6.53 -13.92
C TYR A 61 28.83 -5.34 -13.42
N GLY A 62 29.16 -5.38 -12.13
CA GLY A 62 30.03 -4.42 -11.45
C GLY A 62 29.28 -3.57 -10.42
N VAL A 63 29.84 -3.52 -9.21
CA VAL A 63 29.23 -2.85 -8.05
C VAL A 63 28.92 -1.38 -8.33
N LYS A 64 29.89 -0.61 -8.85
CA LYS A 64 29.72 0.81 -9.16
C LYS A 64 28.58 1.06 -10.17
N LYS A 65 28.48 0.23 -11.20
CA LYS A 65 27.43 0.35 -12.23
C LYS A 65 26.06 0.02 -11.64
N ARG A 66 25.95 -1.11 -10.93
CA ARG A 66 24.69 -1.53 -10.31
C ARG A 66 24.17 -0.51 -9.29
N LEU A 67 25.07 0.11 -8.53
CA LEU A 67 24.70 1.14 -7.57
C LEU A 67 24.19 2.41 -8.28
N LEU A 68 24.93 2.92 -9.27
CA LEU A 68 24.56 4.17 -9.95
C LEU A 68 23.31 4.02 -10.83
N TYR A 69 23.27 2.99 -11.68
CA TYR A 69 22.11 2.73 -12.54
C TYR A 69 20.91 2.17 -11.77
N GLY A 70 21.16 1.40 -10.71
CA GLY A 70 20.10 0.90 -9.84
C GLY A 70 19.43 2.01 -9.05
N LEU A 71 20.20 2.98 -8.56
CA LEU A 71 19.64 4.15 -7.89
C LEU A 71 18.82 5.03 -8.85
N ALA A 72 19.30 5.25 -10.08
CA ALA A 72 18.53 5.98 -11.08
C ALA A 72 17.22 5.26 -11.44
N LEU A 73 17.28 3.95 -11.65
CA LEU A 73 16.10 3.12 -11.93
C LEU A 73 15.15 3.06 -10.75
N PHE A 74 15.67 3.03 -9.53
CA PHE A 74 14.89 3.06 -8.32
C PHE A 74 13.95 4.27 -8.29
N PHE A 75 14.47 5.48 -8.53
CA PHE A 75 13.63 6.69 -8.53
C PHE A 75 12.56 6.64 -9.63
N VAL A 76 12.93 6.22 -10.84
CA VAL A 76 11.96 6.10 -11.95
C VAL A 76 10.85 5.11 -11.59
N ILE A 77 11.22 3.95 -11.06
CA ILE A 77 10.27 2.90 -10.71
C ILE A 77 9.40 3.28 -9.52
N TRP A 78 9.96 3.93 -8.49
CA TRP A 78 9.20 4.44 -7.35
C TRP A 78 8.13 5.45 -7.79
N ILE A 79 8.50 6.42 -8.63
CA ILE A 79 7.54 7.38 -9.20
C ILE A 79 6.45 6.67 -10.00
N LEU A 80 6.83 5.71 -10.86
CA LEU A 80 5.86 4.95 -11.65
C LEU A 80 4.94 4.11 -10.79
N ALA A 81 5.47 3.42 -9.77
CA ALA A 81 4.68 2.61 -8.86
C ALA A 81 3.62 3.46 -8.16
N VAL A 82 4.03 4.57 -7.54
CA VAL A 82 3.09 5.51 -6.90
C VAL A 82 2.08 6.06 -7.89
N SER A 83 2.48 6.35 -9.13
CA SER A 83 1.57 6.81 -10.19
C SER A 83 0.53 5.77 -10.58
N ILE A 84 0.88 4.49 -10.53
CA ILE A 84 -0.05 3.39 -10.79
C ILE A 84 -0.99 3.18 -9.61
N SER A 85 -0.52 3.26 -8.37
CA SER A 85 -1.37 3.06 -7.18
C SER A 85 -2.25 4.29 -6.85
N PHE A 86 -1.88 5.48 -7.30
CA PHE A 86 -2.56 6.74 -6.98
C PHE A 86 -4.05 6.73 -7.36
N PRO A 87 -4.48 6.40 -8.59
CA PRO A 87 -5.90 6.42 -8.96
C PRO A 87 -6.73 5.48 -8.07
N TYR A 88 -6.21 4.29 -7.75
CA TYR A 88 -6.88 3.33 -6.88
C TYR A 88 -6.99 3.81 -5.43
N SER A 89 -6.00 4.56 -4.97
CA SER A 89 -5.93 5.03 -3.58
C SER A 89 -6.71 6.32 -3.36
N TYR A 90 -6.80 7.17 -4.39
CA TYR A 90 -7.46 8.47 -4.33
C TYR A 90 -8.94 8.38 -4.68
N THR A 91 -9.35 7.44 -5.53
CA THR A 91 -10.77 7.24 -5.85
C THR A 91 -11.55 6.63 -4.69
N ASN A 92 -12.88 6.81 -4.70
CA ASN A 92 -13.76 6.25 -3.69
C ASN A 92 -13.60 4.72 -3.66
N PRO A 93 -13.12 4.12 -2.55
CA PRO A 93 -12.86 2.68 -2.48
C PRO A 93 -14.16 1.85 -2.40
N GLY A 94 -15.31 2.51 -2.43
CA GLY A 94 -16.62 1.90 -2.20
C GLY A 94 -16.87 1.59 -0.72
N PRO A 95 -17.99 0.93 -0.42
CA PRO A 95 -18.33 0.55 0.95
C PRO A 95 -17.25 -0.35 1.56
N GLN A 96 -16.75 0.03 2.73
CA GLN A 96 -15.78 -0.75 3.49
C GLN A 96 -16.52 -1.62 4.50
N THR A 97 -16.50 -2.94 4.32
CA THR A 97 -17.13 -3.91 5.23
C THR A 97 -16.08 -4.61 6.08
N LEU A 98 -16.29 -4.59 7.39
CA LEU A 98 -15.44 -5.26 8.37
C LEU A 98 -16.29 -6.15 9.28
N SER A 99 -15.73 -7.29 9.67
CA SER A 99 -16.32 -8.12 10.72
C SER A 99 -16.08 -7.48 12.08
N THR A 100 -17.10 -7.52 12.93
CA THR A 100 -17.00 -7.19 14.34
C THR A 100 -16.49 -8.39 15.13
N SER A 101 -16.02 -8.16 16.35
CA SER A 101 -15.63 -9.23 17.29
C SER A 101 -16.74 -10.26 17.54
N ASN A 102 -18.00 -9.88 17.33
CA ASN A 102 -19.17 -10.67 17.68
C ASN A 102 -19.83 -11.34 16.47
N GLY A 103 -19.16 -11.38 15.31
CA GLY A 103 -19.65 -12.04 14.09
C GLY A 103 -20.64 -11.22 13.25
N GLY A 104 -21.01 -10.02 13.70
CA GLY A 104 -21.71 -9.02 12.88
C GLY A 104 -20.77 -8.30 11.91
N THR A 105 -21.32 -7.47 11.02
CA THR A 105 -20.54 -6.67 10.08
C THR A 105 -20.82 -5.18 10.23
N ILE A 106 -19.80 -4.37 9.98
CA ILE A 106 -19.90 -2.91 9.88
C ILE A 106 -19.52 -2.52 8.47
N THR A 107 -20.46 -1.93 7.75
CA THR A 107 -20.25 -1.39 6.40
C THR A 107 -20.29 0.12 6.44
N THR A 108 -19.20 0.78 6.05
CA THR A 108 -19.08 2.25 6.08
C THR A 108 -18.89 2.81 4.68
N THR A 109 -19.62 3.88 4.37
CA THR A 109 -19.57 4.61 3.09
C THR A 109 -19.34 6.09 3.37
N ILE A 110 -18.54 6.74 2.52
CA ILE A 110 -18.13 8.14 2.68
C ILE A 110 -18.38 8.88 1.37
N THR A 111 -19.06 10.03 1.42
CA THR A 111 -19.40 10.84 0.25
C THR A 111 -19.30 12.35 0.55
N PRO A 112 -18.51 13.13 -0.22
CA PRO A 112 -17.49 12.67 -1.16
C PRO A 112 -16.36 11.94 -0.43
N PHE A 113 -15.55 11.12 -1.12
CA PHE A 113 -14.41 10.45 -0.47
C PHE A 113 -13.13 11.27 -0.54
N ASN A 114 -12.97 12.10 -1.57
CA ASN A 114 -11.73 12.80 -1.89
C ASN A 114 -12.02 14.25 -2.30
N GLY A 115 -10.97 15.05 -2.42
CA GLY A 115 -11.06 16.45 -2.80
C GLY A 115 -11.29 17.36 -1.61
N VAL A 116 -11.29 18.67 -1.87
CA VAL A 116 -11.49 19.68 -0.82
C VAL A 116 -12.98 19.99 -0.71
N HIS A 117 -13.57 19.64 0.43
CA HIS A 117 -15.00 19.80 0.65
C HIS A 117 -15.31 20.36 2.04
N ASN A 118 -16.35 21.19 2.10
CA ASN A 118 -16.80 21.76 3.38
C ASN A 118 -17.42 20.69 4.30
N GLU A 119 -17.98 19.65 3.71
CA GLU A 119 -18.73 18.62 4.41
C GLU A 119 -18.50 17.24 3.78
N PHE A 120 -18.39 16.23 4.66
CA PHE A 120 -18.29 14.82 4.30
C PHE A 120 -19.39 14.03 4.98
N ASN A 121 -20.19 13.30 4.20
CA ASN A 121 -21.25 12.44 4.73
C ASN A 121 -20.74 11.02 4.93
N LEU A 122 -20.85 10.55 6.17
CA LEU A 122 -20.57 9.19 6.57
C LEU A 122 -21.90 8.44 6.76
N SER A 123 -21.98 7.25 6.18
CA SER A 123 -23.05 6.29 6.48
C SER A 123 -22.44 4.96 6.93
N SER A 124 -22.79 4.48 8.11
CA SER A 124 -22.37 3.18 8.63
C SER A 124 -23.58 2.31 8.93
N VAL A 125 -23.54 1.06 8.47
CA VAL A 125 -24.54 0.03 8.77
C VAL A 125 -23.89 -1.07 9.60
N ILE A 126 -24.43 -1.32 10.78
CA ILE A 126 -23.95 -2.33 11.72
C ILE A 126 -24.99 -3.44 11.79
N THR A 127 -24.59 -4.67 11.54
CA THR A 127 -25.47 -5.85 11.59
C THR A 127 -25.12 -6.77 12.76
N SER A 128 -26.08 -7.58 13.19
CA SER A 128 -25.93 -8.59 14.25
C SER A 128 -25.41 -8.02 15.57
N VAL A 129 -26.05 -6.96 16.05
CA VAL A 129 -25.74 -6.37 17.37
C VAL A 129 -26.00 -7.41 18.48
N PRO A 130 -25.07 -7.62 19.42
CA PRO A 130 -25.03 -8.82 20.25
C PRO A 130 -26.26 -9.00 21.15
N ASP A 131 -26.74 -7.91 21.77
CA ASP A 131 -27.77 -7.97 22.81
C ASP A 131 -28.82 -6.88 22.66
N ASN A 132 -30.01 -7.15 23.23
CA ASN A 132 -31.09 -6.17 23.38
C ASN A 132 -30.79 -5.19 24.51
N GLN A 133 -30.33 -3.99 24.17
CA GLN A 133 -30.05 -2.92 25.13
C GLN A 133 -29.96 -1.55 24.46
N SER A 134 -29.82 -0.51 25.28
CA SER A 134 -29.42 0.81 24.83
C SER A 134 -27.93 0.84 24.52
N TYR A 135 -27.58 1.37 23.36
CA TYR A 135 -26.21 1.65 22.95
C TYR A 135 -26.04 3.13 22.66
N MET A 136 -24.88 3.68 22.99
CA MET A 136 -24.42 4.99 22.58
C MET A 136 -23.51 4.83 21.35
N PRO A 137 -24.00 5.13 20.13
CA PRO A 137 -23.17 5.08 18.94
C PRO A 137 -22.18 6.23 18.98
N SER A 138 -20.96 5.99 18.50
CA SER A 138 -19.98 7.06 18.30
C SER A 138 -19.13 6.82 17.07
N ILE A 139 -18.63 7.92 16.54
CA ILE A 139 -17.68 7.93 15.42
C ILE A 139 -16.40 8.59 15.92
N ALA A 140 -15.29 7.89 15.79
CA ALA A 140 -13.96 8.46 15.96
C ALA A 140 -13.40 8.82 14.59
N VAL A 141 -12.94 10.07 14.46
CA VAL A 141 -12.21 10.56 13.30
C VAL A 141 -10.76 10.75 13.72
N ILE A 142 -9.91 9.99 13.05
CA ILE A 142 -8.49 9.87 13.32
C ILE A 142 -7.78 10.45 12.11
N SER A 143 -6.79 11.30 12.32
CA SER A 143 -5.92 11.75 11.24
C SER A 143 -4.49 11.75 11.71
N ASP A 144 -3.61 11.23 10.89
CA ASP A 144 -2.22 11.64 10.89
C ASP A 144 -2.13 12.83 9.94
N THR A 145 -2.32 14.04 10.48
CA THR A 145 -2.31 15.22 9.62
C THR A 145 -0.90 15.43 9.07
N ILE A 146 -0.78 15.70 7.77
CA ILE A 146 -0.27 16.99 7.26
C ILE A 146 0.83 17.64 8.13
N SER A 147 0.33 18.29 9.18
CA SER A 147 1.06 19.19 10.07
C SER A 147 1.79 18.52 11.25
N GLY A 148 1.72 17.20 11.37
CA GLY A 148 2.31 16.44 12.49
C GLY A 148 1.48 16.42 13.78
N ALA A 149 0.33 17.09 13.80
CA ALA A 149 -0.63 16.98 14.89
C ALA A 149 -1.66 15.89 14.57
N SER A 150 -1.63 14.77 15.28
CA SER A 150 -2.67 13.75 15.13
C SER A 150 -4.01 14.34 15.58
N LEU A 151 -5.03 14.31 14.71
CA LEU A 151 -6.38 14.69 15.09
C LEU A 151 -7.07 13.44 15.65
N TYR A 152 -7.64 13.57 16.84
CA TYR A 152 -8.53 12.56 17.39
C TYR A 152 -9.80 13.24 17.87
N LYS A 153 -10.87 13.14 17.06
CA LYS A 153 -12.20 13.68 17.39
C LYS A 153 -13.18 12.53 17.59
N TYR A 154 -13.94 12.60 18.67
CA TYR A 154 -15.07 11.71 18.90
C TYR A 154 -16.39 12.46 18.79
N TYR A 155 -17.34 11.83 18.11
CA TYR A 155 -18.68 12.32 17.96
C TYR A 155 -19.63 11.28 18.55
N ASN A 156 -20.18 11.59 19.72
CA ASN A 156 -21.20 10.75 20.36
C ASN A 156 -22.57 11.12 19.79
N LEU A 157 -23.35 10.10 19.47
CA LEU A 157 -24.73 10.23 19.04
C LEU A 157 -25.65 9.95 20.22
N SER A 158 -26.94 10.29 20.05
CA SER A 158 -27.96 9.93 21.03
C SER A 158 -28.08 8.42 21.17
N ASP A 159 -28.38 7.98 22.39
CA ASP A 159 -28.65 6.59 22.69
C ASP A 159 -29.73 5.99 21.79
N ILE A 160 -29.52 4.74 21.37
CA ILE A 160 -30.46 3.96 20.57
C ILE A 160 -30.73 2.62 21.24
N ASN A 161 -32.00 2.24 21.33
CA ASN A 161 -32.38 0.90 21.75
C ASN A 161 -32.33 -0.03 20.54
N VAL A 162 -31.50 -1.06 20.62
CA VAL A 162 -31.29 -2.00 19.51
C VAL A 162 -31.66 -3.40 19.99
N PRO A 163 -32.55 -4.12 19.29
CA PRO A 163 -32.84 -5.51 19.62
C PRO A 163 -31.62 -6.40 19.37
N ALA A 164 -31.58 -7.57 20.02
CA ALA A 164 -30.57 -8.59 19.73
C ALA A 164 -30.63 -8.99 18.24
N SER A 165 -29.46 -9.13 17.62
CA SER A 165 -29.30 -9.31 16.17
C SER A 165 -29.86 -8.18 15.31
N GLY A 166 -30.12 -7.00 15.89
CA GLY A 166 -30.64 -5.84 15.20
C GLY A 166 -29.66 -5.23 14.20
N VAL A 167 -30.19 -4.33 13.37
CA VAL A 167 -29.41 -3.52 12.41
C VAL A 167 -29.45 -2.06 12.86
N VAL A 168 -28.29 -1.41 12.87
CA VAL A 168 -28.15 0.02 13.18
C VAL A 168 -27.68 0.75 11.94
N TYR A 169 -28.38 1.84 11.61
CA TYR A 169 -27.98 2.79 10.57
C TYR A 169 -27.52 4.08 11.22
N LEU A 170 -26.28 4.46 10.97
CA LEU A 170 -25.69 5.71 11.44
C LEU A 170 -25.42 6.59 10.22
N ASN A 171 -25.98 7.78 10.23
CA ASN A 171 -25.66 8.82 9.26
C ASN A 171 -25.09 10.02 10.00
N PHE A 172 -23.94 10.50 9.56
CA PHE A 172 -23.21 11.57 10.21
C PHE A 172 -22.57 12.50 9.19
N THR A 173 -22.65 13.80 9.42
CA THR A 173 -22.02 14.80 8.57
C THR A 173 -20.84 15.43 9.30
N LEU A 174 -19.65 15.24 8.76
CA LEU A 174 -18.42 15.86 9.21
C LEU A 174 -18.29 17.22 8.52
N SER A 175 -18.54 18.30 9.27
CA SER A 175 -18.22 19.66 8.85
C SER A 175 -16.88 20.09 9.45
N SER A 176 -16.16 20.99 8.76
CA SER A 176 -14.93 21.63 9.27
C SER A 176 -13.75 20.70 9.58
N LEU A 177 -13.47 19.75 8.69
CA LEU A 177 -12.20 19.02 8.75
C LEU A 177 -11.07 19.92 8.23
N PRO A 178 -9.91 19.99 8.91
CA PRO A 178 -8.71 20.55 8.31
C PRO A 178 -8.28 19.76 7.08
N THR A 179 -7.44 20.37 6.24
CA THR A 179 -6.84 19.67 5.10
C THR A 179 -6.00 18.47 5.58
N GLY A 180 -6.35 17.26 5.13
CA GLY A 180 -5.68 16.04 5.60
C GLY A 180 -6.24 14.70 5.10
N ILE A 181 -5.56 13.63 5.49
CA ILE A 181 -5.97 12.24 5.28
C ILE A 181 -6.58 11.73 6.58
N TYR A 182 -7.78 11.17 6.50
CA TYR A 182 -8.53 10.72 7.65
C TYR A 182 -8.74 9.22 7.65
N TYR A 183 -9.03 8.71 8.84
CA TYR A 183 -9.45 7.36 9.12
C TYR A 183 -10.63 7.41 10.09
N ILE A 184 -11.53 6.45 9.96
CA ILE A 184 -12.79 6.44 10.70
C ILE A 184 -12.90 5.13 11.46
N GLN A 185 -13.41 5.24 12.68
CA GLN A 185 -13.78 4.11 13.50
C GLN A 185 -15.20 4.32 14.01
N THR A 186 -16.05 3.31 13.82
CA THR A 186 -17.43 3.34 14.29
C THR A 186 -17.53 2.46 15.52
N ASN A 187 -18.09 2.99 16.60
CA ASN A 187 -18.28 2.28 17.85
C ASN A 187 -19.76 2.28 18.26
N LEU A 188 -20.17 1.20 18.90
CA LEU A 188 -21.45 1.05 19.58
C LEU A 188 -21.12 0.65 21.02
N ILE A 189 -21.28 1.58 21.96
CA ILE A 189 -20.93 1.35 23.37
C ILE A 189 -22.22 1.01 24.11
N GLY A 190 -22.34 -0.20 24.63
CA GLY A 190 -23.51 -0.61 25.41
C GLY A 190 -23.52 0.04 26.79
N ALA A 191 -24.71 0.32 27.33
CA ALA A 191 -24.85 0.79 28.72
C ALA A 191 -24.27 -0.19 29.75
N LYS A 192 -24.13 -1.47 29.37
CA LYS A 192 -23.40 -2.50 30.12
C LYS A 192 -21.98 -2.61 29.56
N SER A 193 -20.97 -2.38 30.41
CA SER A 193 -19.55 -2.19 30.05
C SER A 193 -18.87 -3.30 29.22
N ASN A 194 -19.49 -4.48 29.06
CA ASN A 194 -18.90 -5.63 28.39
C ASN A 194 -19.39 -5.83 26.95
N TYR A 195 -20.24 -4.93 26.43
CA TYR A 195 -20.88 -5.08 25.14
C TYR A 195 -20.58 -3.90 24.22
N ASN A 196 -19.31 -3.77 23.88
CA ASN A 196 -18.85 -2.78 22.91
C ASN A 196 -18.67 -3.44 21.55
N VAL A 197 -19.26 -2.85 20.52
CA VAL A 197 -19.04 -3.23 19.13
C VAL A 197 -18.22 -2.13 18.50
N THR A 198 -16.96 -2.43 18.18
CA THR A 198 -16.04 -1.47 17.60
C THR A 198 -15.56 -1.98 16.25
N SER A 199 -15.62 -1.13 15.23
CA SER A 199 -15.01 -1.43 13.95
C SER A 199 -13.48 -1.37 14.07
N ASN A 200 -12.77 -2.10 13.21
CA ASN A 200 -11.41 -1.71 12.89
C ASN A 200 -11.43 -0.35 12.19
N VAL A 201 -10.27 0.30 12.17
CA VAL A 201 -10.10 1.59 11.51
C VAL A 201 -10.22 1.40 9.99
N VAL A 202 -11.14 2.14 9.37
CA VAL A 202 -11.30 2.20 7.90
C VAL A 202 -10.72 3.50 7.37
N LYS A 203 -10.27 3.48 6.11
CA LYS A 203 -9.82 4.70 5.43
C LYS A 203 -10.99 5.70 5.35
N GLY A 204 -10.74 6.90 5.83
CA GLY A 204 -11.68 8.02 5.92
C GLY A 204 -11.60 8.94 4.69
N PRO A 205 -12.25 10.11 4.73
CA PRO A 205 -12.17 11.08 3.65
C PRO A 205 -10.74 11.59 3.44
N LEU A 206 -10.44 12.01 2.21
CA LEU A 206 -9.21 12.66 1.80
C LEU A 206 -9.53 14.13 1.50
N ASP A 207 -9.44 15.00 2.52
CA ASP A 207 -9.68 16.44 2.38
C ASP A 207 -8.43 17.16 1.86
N ILE A 208 -7.98 16.75 0.69
CA ILE A 208 -6.77 17.23 0.03
C ILE A 208 -6.97 17.12 -1.49
N THR A 209 -6.22 17.92 -2.25
CA THR A 209 -6.22 17.77 -3.71
C THR A 209 -5.48 16.50 -4.13
N GLY A 210 -5.74 16.05 -5.35
CA GLY A 210 -5.10 14.85 -5.90
C GLY A 210 -3.59 15.02 -6.01
N GLU A 211 -3.11 16.21 -6.36
CA GLU A 211 -1.69 16.53 -6.45
C GLU A 211 -1.00 16.42 -5.08
N LEU A 212 -1.64 16.96 -4.04
CA LEU A 212 -1.10 16.88 -2.68
C LEU A 212 -1.11 15.44 -2.15
N PHE A 213 -2.17 14.68 -2.44
CA PHE A 213 -2.22 13.26 -2.10
C PHE A 213 -1.17 12.43 -2.84
N TYR A 214 -0.94 12.71 -4.13
CA TYR A 214 0.11 12.07 -4.90
C TYR A 214 1.50 12.33 -4.31
N PHE A 215 1.78 13.60 -3.95
CA PHE A 215 3.02 13.94 -3.26
C PHE A 215 3.15 13.25 -1.90
N TYR A 216 2.06 13.15 -1.14
CA TYR A 216 2.02 12.41 0.11
C TYR A 216 2.39 10.94 -0.10
N LEU A 217 1.76 10.26 -1.07
CA LEU A 217 2.07 8.86 -1.38
C LEU A 217 3.54 8.66 -1.78
N LEU A 218 4.12 9.59 -2.54
CA LEU A 218 5.55 9.55 -2.86
C LEU A 218 6.37 9.53 -1.56
N VAL A 219 6.18 10.53 -0.69
CA VAL A 219 6.94 10.67 0.55
C VAL A 219 6.73 9.49 1.50
N ASP A 220 5.49 9.04 1.66
CA ASP A 220 5.12 7.94 2.56
C ASP A 220 5.73 6.60 2.12
N TYR A 221 5.78 6.33 0.81
CA TYR A 221 6.31 5.07 0.31
C TYR A 221 7.84 5.07 0.21
N LEU A 222 8.48 6.25 0.15
CA LEU A 222 9.92 6.36 -0.07
C LEU A 222 10.76 5.58 0.97
N PRO A 223 10.55 5.69 2.30
CA PRO A 223 11.35 4.95 3.28
C PRO A 223 11.31 3.44 3.10
N LEU A 224 10.11 2.88 2.85
CA LEU A 224 9.92 1.46 2.61
C LEU A 224 10.63 1.02 1.34
N TYR A 225 10.43 1.73 0.23
CA TYR A 225 11.09 1.44 -1.04
C TYR A 225 12.62 1.51 -0.94
N VAL A 226 13.16 2.53 -0.25
CA VAL A 226 14.61 2.66 0.00
C VAL A 226 15.14 1.49 0.82
N LEU A 227 14.46 1.12 1.92
CA LEU A 227 14.89 0.01 2.77
C LEU A 227 14.98 -1.32 1.99
N PHE A 228 13.94 -1.66 1.21
CA PHE A 228 13.95 -2.88 0.40
C PHE A 228 14.99 -2.82 -0.72
N PHE A 229 15.16 -1.65 -1.34
CA PHE A 229 16.22 -1.45 -2.33
C PHE A 229 17.60 -1.68 -1.74
N GLU A 230 17.90 -1.14 -0.55
CA GLU A 230 19.17 -1.34 0.13
C GLU A 230 19.41 -2.81 0.50
N ILE A 231 18.43 -3.48 1.09
CA ILE A 231 18.53 -4.90 1.47
C ILE A 231 18.82 -5.77 0.23
N ILE A 232 18.09 -5.55 -0.86
CA ILE A 232 18.22 -6.36 -2.08
C ILE A 232 19.51 -6.03 -2.83
N LEU A 233 19.92 -4.76 -2.87
CA LEU A 233 21.18 -4.38 -3.51
C LEU A 233 22.38 -4.92 -2.72
N ALA A 234 22.37 -4.79 -1.38
CA ALA A 234 23.41 -5.34 -0.52
C ALA A 234 23.47 -6.87 -0.61
N GLY A 235 22.32 -7.55 -0.43
CA GLY A 235 22.22 -9.01 -0.53
C GLY A 235 22.60 -9.53 -1.91
N GLY A 236 22.16 -8.86 -2.97
CA GLY A 236 22.48 -9.20 -4.35
C GLY A 236 23.97 -9.02 -4.69
N ILE A 237 24.63 -8.00 -4.15
CA ILE A 237 26.09 -7.82 -4.28
C ILE A 237 26.84 -8.92 -3.53
N MET A 238 26.44 -9.24 -2.30
CA MET A 238 27.06 -10.31 -1.52
C MET A 238 26.91 -11.67 -2.21
N PHE A 239 25.73 -11.98 -2.71
CA PHE A 239 25.45 -13.21 -3.45
C PHE A 239 26.28 -13.30 -4.75
N ALA A 240 26.35 -12.21 -5.52
CA ALA A 240 27.16 -12.17 -6.74
C ALA A 240 28.67 -12.37 -6.44
N ARG A 241 29.17 -11.81 -5.34
CA ARG A 241 30.56 -12.06 -4.88
C ARG A 241 30.78 -13.51 -4.47
N SER A 242 29.86 -14.10 -3.72
CA SER A 242 29.91 -15.51 -3.30
C SER A 242 30.00 -16.46 -4.51
N LEU A 243 29.13 -16.28 -5.50
CA LEU A 243 29.15 -17.08 -6.74
C LEU A 243 30.45 -16.89 -7.54
N SER A 244 30.97 -15.67 -7.61
CA SER A 244 32.24 -15.39 -8.29
C SER A 244 33.42 -16.12 -7.63
N HIS A 245 33.48 -16.14 -6.30
CA HIS A 245 34.52 -16.86 -5.55
C HIS A 245 34.39 -18.37 -5.71
N SER A 246 33.17 -18.90 -5.67
CA SER A 246 32.89 -20.33 -5.89
C SER A 246 33.31 -20.80 -7.29
N ASN A 247 32.97 -20.05 -8.33
CA ASN A 247 33.36 -20.36 -9.71
C ASN A 247 34.88 -20.26 -9.93
N ALA A 248 35.55 -19.30 -9.29
CA ALA A 248 37.00 -19.19 -9.34
C ALA A 248 37.70 -20.37 -8.65
N TYR A 249 37.17 -20.83 -7.52
CA TYR A 249 37.67 -22.01 -6.81
C TYR A 249 37.50 -23.28 -7.65
N ARG A 250 36.31 -23.49 -8.23
CA ARG A 250 36.02 -24.64 -9.11
C ARG A 250 36.91 -24.67 -10.36
N LYS A 251 37.22 -23.52 -10.96
CA LYS A 251 38.18 -23.43 -12.07
C LYS A 251 39.60 -23.80 -11.65
N ARG A 252 40.02 -23.43 -10.43
CA ARG A 252 41.34 -23.81 -9.90
C ARG A 252 41.42 -25.30 -9.60
N SER A 253 40.37 -25.91 -9.05
CA SER A 253 40.34 -27.34 -8.74
C SER A 253 40.23 -28.25 -9.98
N LEU A 254 39.70 -27.74 -11.10
CA LEU A 254 39.65 -28.47 -12.37
C LEU A 254 40.96 -28.38 -13.17
N ASN A 255 41.83 -27.43 -12.82
CA ASN A 255 43.15 -27.23 -13.43
C ASN A 255 44.29 -27.84 -12.59
N GLN A 256 43.94 -28.56 -11.51
CA GLN A 256 44.83 -29.38 -10.69
C GLN A 256 44.53 -30.85 -10.98
#